data_AF-A0A937WGP4-F1
#
_entry.id   AF-A0A937WGP4-F1
#
_cell.length_a   1.000
_cell.length_b   1.000
_cell.length_c   1.000
_cell.angle_alpha   90.00
_cell.angle_beta   90.00
_cell.angle_gamma   90.00
#
_symmetry.space_group_name_H-M   'P 1'
#
loop_
_entity.id
_entity.type
_entity.pdbx_description
1 polymer ?
#
loop_
_entity_poly.entity_id
_entity_poly.type
_entity_poly.pdbx_seq_one_letter_code
_entity_poly.pdbx_strand_id
1 'polypeptide(L)'
;MPILWDQYTYPKHQPLPKGYIEDRNWAHEHMGEFVEKYPNQWVAVYNKEVVSVGTDLGEVKKESRKKAVDRPAFCVFAWRVFWFRDKTETRNQD
;
A
#
# COMPACT_ATOMS: atom_id res chain seq x y z
N MET A 1 -18.38 -28.83 25.04
CA MET A 1 -16.97 -28.74 24.59
C MET A 1 -16.61 -27.26 24.52
N PRO A 2 -15.67 -26.76 25.35
CA PRO A 2 -15.21 -25.38 25.26
C PRO A 2 -14.18 -25.27 24.14
N ILE A 3 -14.41 -24.35 23.20
CA ILE A 3 -13.42 -23.95 22.19
C ILE A 3 -12.25 -23.26 22.91
N LEU A 4 -11.11 -23.95 22.98
CA LEU A 4 -9.85 -23.43 23.52
C LEU A 4 -9.30 -22.35 22.57
N TRP A 5 -9.57 -21.08 22.87
CA TRP A 5 -8.97 -19.93 22.18
C TRP A 5 -7.57 -19.57 22.69
N ASP A 6 -7.10 -20.22 23.76
CA ASP A 6 -5.90 -19.85 24.52
C ASP A 6 -4.57 -20.17 23.81
N GLN A 7 -4.61 -20.98 22.74
CA GLN A 7 -3.40 -21.46 22.07
C GLN A 7 -3.19 -20.90 20.64
N TYR A 8 -4.05 -19.99 20.17
CA TYR A 8 -3.75 -19.22 18.96
C TYR A 8 -2.74 -18.12 19.30
N THR A 9 -1.49 -18.52 19.53
CA THR A 9 -0.36 -17.58 19.50
C THR A 9 -0.19 -17.13 18.06
N TYR A 10 -0.81 -15.99 17.70
CA TYR A 10 -0.49 -15.33 16.44
C TYR A 10 1.03 -15.15 16.40
N PRO A 11 1.74 -15.68 15.39
CA PRO A 11 3.18 -15.52 15.31
C PRO A 11 3.47 -14.03 15.42
N LYS A 12 4.36 -13.63 16.34
CA LYS A 12 4.73 -12.22 16.55
C LYS A 12 5.00 -11.60 15.18
N HIS A 13 4.14 -10.69 14.75
CA HIS A 13 4.25 -10.05 13.44
C HIS A 13 5.63 -9.41 13.39
N GLN A 14 6.49 -9.88 12.50
CA GLN A 14 7.79 -9.23 12.29
C GLN A 14 7.51 -7.77 11.95
N PRO A 15 8.16 -6.81 12.63
CA PRO A 15 7.93 -5.41 12.33
C PRO A 15 8.25 -5.16 10.86
N LEU A 16 7.34 -4.51 10.15
CA LEU A 16 7.57 -4.12 8.76
C LEU A 16 8.88 -3.31 8.69
N PRO A 17 9.75 -3.54 7.70
CA PRO A 17 10.98 -2.77 7.57
C PRO A 17 10.66 -1.28 7.50
N LYS A 18 11.48 -0.44 8.14
CA LYS A 18 11.23 1.01 8.28
C LYS A 18 10.93 1.67 6.93
N GLY A 19 11.70 1.31 5.89
CA GLY A 19 11.48 1.82 4.54
C GLY A 19 10.11 1.47 3.94
N TYR A 20 9.50 0.35 4.33
CA TYR A 20 8.15 -0.02 3.87
C TYR A 20 7.09 0.92 4.46
N ILE A 21 7.26 1.33 5.72
CA ILE A 21 6.38 2.30 6.37
C ILE A 21 6.55 3.68 5.71
N GLU A 22 7.79 4.06 5.40
CA GLU A 22 8.07 5.32 4.70
C GLU A 22 7.48 5.34 3.29
N ASP A 23 7.61 4.26 2.51
CA ASP A 23 7.01 4.15 1.18
C ASP A 23 5.49 4.18 1.24
N ARG A 24 4.90 3.55 2.26
CA ARG A 24 3.44 3.60 2.49
C ARG A 24 2.99 5.04 2.73
N ASN A 25 3.66 5.77 3.61
CA ASN A 25 3.30 7.15 3.92
C ASN A 25 3.43 8.03 2.68
N TRP A 26 4.56 7.92 1.97
CA TRP A 26 4.78 8.66 0.72
C TRP A 26 3.71 8.35 -0.33
N ALA A 27 3.35 7.07 -0.50
CA ALA A 27 2.32 6.65 -1.44
C ALA A 27 0.93 7.18 -1.07
N HIS A 28 0.63 7.32 0.22
CA HIS A 28 -0.60 7.93 0.71
C HIS A 28 -0.66 9.43 0.42
N GLU A 29 0.46 10.15 0.61
CA GLU A 29 0.56 11.59 0.31
C GLU A 29 0.38 11.86 -1.20
N HIS A 30 0.92 10.98 -2.05
CA HIS A 30 0.87 11.10 -3.51
C HIS A 30 -0.30 10.33 -4.14
N MET A 31 -1.21 9.77 -3.32
CA MET A 31 -2.31 8.94 -3.82
C MET A 31 -3.25 9.71 -4.75
N GLY A 32 -3.44 11.01 -4.50
CA GLY A 32 -4.19 11.90 -5.39
C GLY A 32 -3.62 11.91 -6.82
N GLU A 33 -2.30 12.07 -6.94
CA GLU A 33 -1.62 12.04 -8.25
C GLU A 33 -1.70 10.66 -8.92
N PHE A 34 -1.63 9.56 -8.15
CA PHE A 34 -1.75 8.22 -8.71
C PHE A 34 -3.15 7.94 -9.25
N VAL A 35 -4.18 8.42 -8.59
CA VAL A 35 -5.56 8.30 -9.07
C VAL A 35 -5.77 9.07 -10.38
N GLU A 36 -5.07 10.20 -10.56
CA GLU A 36 -5.13 11.00 -11.79
C GLU A 36 -4.28 10.41 -12.93
N LYS A 37 -3.06 9.95 -12.63
CA LYS A 37 -2.10 9.42 -13.61
C LYS A 37 -2.34 7.94 -13.96
N TYR A 38 -2.78 7.13 -13.00
CA TYR A 38 -2.89 5.67 -13.09
C TYR A 38 -4.26 5.16 -12.59
N PRO A 39 -5.39 5.62 -13.16
CA PRO A 39 -6.71 5.26 -12.67
C PRO A 39 -6.97 3.75 -12.77
N ASN A 40 -7.43 3.14 -11.67
CA ASN A 40 -7.74 1.70 -11.56
C ASN A 40 -6.54 0.78 -11.81
N GLN A 41 -5.34 1.25 -11.51
CA GLN A 41 -4.12 0.48 -11.62
C GLN A 41 -3.47 0.29 -10.24
N TRP A 42 -2.76 -0.80 -10.08
CA TRP A 42 -1.81 -1.02 -9.01
C TRP A 42 -0.54 -0.24 -9.29
N VAL A 43 -0.12 0.55 -8.32
CA VAL A 43 1.12 1.29 -8.32
C VAL A 43 2.03 0.69 -7.27
N ALA A 44 3.17 0.17 -7.69
CA ALA A 44 4.21 -0.28 -6.79
C ALA A 44 5.20 0.83 -6.51
N VAL A 45 5.36 1.12 -5.24
CA VAL A 45 6.29 2.11 -4.70
C VAL A 45 7.42 1.38 -3.99
N TYR A 46 8.65 1.76 -4.32
CA TYR A 46 9.84 1.31 -3.62
C TYR A 46 10.79 2.48 -3.48
N ASN A 47 11.28 2.72 -2.26
CA ASN A 47 12.18 3.83 -1.96
C ASN A 47 11.63 5.20 -2.37
N LYS A 48 10.34 5.44 -2.11
CA LYS A 48 9.60 6.67 -2.45
C LYS A 48 9.55 6.96 -3.95
N GLU A 49 9.67 5.93 -4.78
CA GLU A 49 9.58 6.03 -6.24
C GLU A 49 8.63 4.97 -6.82
N VAL A 50 7.94 5.33 -7.90
CA VAL A 50 7.05 4.41 -8.62
C VAL A 50 7.91 3.49 -9.48
N VAL A 51 8.01 2.22 -9.09
CA VAL A 51 8.84 1.23 -9.80
C VAL A 51 8.06 0.42 -10.82
N SER A 52 6.75 0.27 -10.64
CA SER A 52 5.88 -0.50 -11.55
C SER A 52 4.44 -0.05 -11.46
N VAL A 53 3.71 -0.11 -12.59
CA VAL A 53 2.27 0.14 -12.64
C VAL A 53 1.59 -0.90 -13.51
N GLY A 54 0.38 -1.33 -13.14
CA GLY A 54 -0.35 -2.34 -13.92
C GLY A 54 -1.72 -2.66 -13.35
N THR A 55 -2.59 -3.27 -14.15
CA THR A 55 -3.94 -3.66 -13.71
C THR A 55 -3.95 -4.93 -12.87
N ASP A 56 -2.90 -5.76 -12.96
CA ASP A 56 -2.75 -6.98 -12.18
C ASP A 56 -1.71 -6.83 -11.06
N LEU A 57 -2.11 -7.16 -9.83
CA LEU A 57 -1.24 -7.08 -8.66
C LEU A 57 -0.08 -8.09 -8.73
N GLY A 58 -0.30 -9.26 -9.31
CA GLY A 58 0.70 -10.32 -9.42
C GLY A 58 1.83 -9.93 -10.36
N GLU A 59 1.49 -9.36 -11.51
CA GLU A 59 2.46 -8.82 -12.47
C GLU A 59 3.25 -7.66 -11.87
N VAL A 60 2.54 -6.70 -11.27
CA VAL A 60 3.17 -5.54 -10.61
C VAL A 60 4.12 -6.00 -9.51
N LYS A 61 3.75 -6.98 -8.68
CA LYS A 61 4.65 -7.54 -7.67
C LYS A 61 5.86 -8.23 -8.29
N LYS A 62 5.68 -8.98 -9.38
CA LYS A 62 6.78 -9.69 -10.06
C LYS A 62 7.78 -8.72 -10.66
N GLU A 63 7.31 -7.65 -11.30
CA GLU A 63 8.14 -6.60 -11.86
C GLU A 63 8.84 -5.79 -10.77
N SER A 64 8.11 -5.45 -9.71
CA SER A 64 8.67 -4.75 -8.56
C SER A 64 9.73 -5.57 -7.87
N ARG A 65 9.56 -6.89 -7.75
CA ARG A 65 10.55 -7.79 -7.15
C ARG A 65 11.83 -7.91 -7.97
N LYS A 66 11.79 -7.68 -9.29
CA LYS A 66 13.00 -7.61 -10.12
C LYS A 66 13.79 -6.33 -9.84
N LYS A 67 13.11 -5.24 -9.48
CA LYS A 67 13.71 -3.92 -9.22
C LYS A 67 14.05 -3.69 -7.74
N ALA A 68 13.27 -4.28 -6.85
CA ALA A 68 13.42 -4.18 -5.41
C ALA A 68 14.43 -5.21 -4.92
N VAL A 69 15.58 -4.72 -4.45
CA VAL A 69 16.75 -5.55 -4.11
C VAL A 69 16.73 -5.98 -2.64
N ASP A 70 16.22 -5.13 -1.74
CA ASP A 70 16.39 -5.29 -0.28
C ASP A 70 15.09 -5.65 0.47
N ARG A 71 13.94 -5.17 0.00
CA ARG A 71 12.65 -5.31 0.70
C ARG A 71 11.45 -5.37 -0.27
N PRO A 72 10.28 -5.90 0.14
CA PRO A 72 9.10 -5.86 -0.69
C PRO A 72 8.67 -4.42 -1.00
N ALA A 73 8.23 -4.17 -2.23
CA ALA A 73 7.63 -2.91 -2.64
C ALA A 73 6.22 -2.77 -2.05
N PHE A 74 5.85 -1.54 -1.67
CA PHE A 74 4.50 -1.21 -1.26
C PHE A 74 3.60 -1.11 -2.49
N CYS A 75 2.54 -1.92 -2.57
CA CYS A 75 1.59 -1.86 -3.68
C CYS A 75 0.32 -1.16 -3.22
N VAL A 76 -0.03 -0.05 -3.88
CA VAL A 76 -1.25 0.69 -3.63
C VAL A 76 -2.16 0.61 -4.84
N PHE A 77 -3.46 0.44 -4.61
CA PHE A 77 -4.43 0.47 -5.69
C PHE A 77 -4.93 1.90 -5.87
N ALA A 78 -4.68 2.49 -7.03
CA ALA A 78 -5.07 3.85 -7.38
C ALA A 78 -6.56 3.92 -7.74
N TRP A 79 -7.43 3.63 -6.77
CA TRP A 79 -8.87 3.70 -6.95
C TRP A 79 -9.46 5.02 -6.50
N ARG A 80 -10.02 5.76 -7.47
CA ARG A 80 -10.59 7.10 -7.29
C ARG A 80 -11.66 7.20 -6.20
N VAL A 81 -12.45 6.15 -5.99
CA VAL A 81 -13.57 6.15 -5.03
C VAL A 81 -13.08 6.06 -3.58
N PHE A 82 -11.94 5.41 -3.34
CA PHE A 82 -11.43 5.17 -1.98
C PHE A 82 -10.82 6.43 -1.37
N TRP A 83 -10.25 7.33 -2.18
CA TRP A 83 -9.53 8.51 -1.68
C TRP A 83 -10.36 9.80 -1.62
N PHE A 84 -11.37 9.95 -2.49
CA PHE A 84 -12.22 11.15 -2.49
C PHE A 84 -13.10 11.25 -1.23
N ARG A 85 -13.38 10.14 -0.55
CA ARG A 85 -14.15 10.12 0.72
C ARG A 85 -13.38 10.72 1.89
N ASP A 86 -12.05 10.59 1.91
CA ASP A 86 -11.19 11.02 3.04
C ASP A 86 -11.01 12.55 3.08
N LYS A 87 -10.90 13.18 1.90
CA LYS A 87 -10.76 14.65 1.78
C LYS A 87 -12.02 15.45 2.10
N THR A 88 -13.19 14.81 2.18
CA THR A 88 -14.44 15.51 2.50
C THR A 88 -14.69 15.67 4.01
N GLU A 89 -13.90 15.01 4.86
CA GLU A 89 -14.15 14.99 6.32
C GLU A 89 -13.30 16.01 7.12
N THR A 90 -12.26 16.61 6.52
CA THR A 90 -11.44 17.65 7.19
C THR A 90 -11.94 19.08 6.96
N ARG A 91 -13.14 19.28 6.40
CA ARG A 91 -13.76 20.60 6.22
C ARG A 91 -15.01 20.74 7.08
N ASN A 92 -14.90 20.44 8.38
CA ASN A 92 -15.83 20.89 9.41
C ASN A 92 -15.24 20.64 10.81
N GLN A 93 -14.29 21.48 11.20
CA GLN A 93 -14.07 21.84 12.61
C GLN A 93 -13.72 23.33 12.59
N ASP A 94 -14.79 24.14 12.62
CA ASP A 94 -14.81 25.55 13.00
C ASP A 94 -14.95 25.65 14.51
#